data_AF-A0A6A6X1G3-F1
#
_entry.id   AF-A0A6A6X1G3-F1
#
_cell.length_a   1.000
_cell.length_b   1.000
_cell.length_c   1.000
_cell.angle_alpha   90.00
_cell.angle_beta   90.00
_cell.angle_gamma   90.00
#
_symmetry.space_group_name_H-M   'P 1'
#
loop_
_entity.id
_entity.type
_entity.pdbx_description
1 polymer ?
#
loop_
_entity_poly.entity_id
_entity_poly.type
_entity_poly.pdbx_seq_one_letter_code
_entity_poly.pdbx_strand_id
1 'polypeptide(L)'
;HPEEDVITINYSLEWPFLENPRNSTFTPHQLDLCRCPQQQPRLSNIQTKDHIYTRYICQQPTVRFTPKGGDLWLLQAPNGVLNILRPASKLELLRRPRGAAILQVNKIIYQEALPFLYGGRNFLFLTGPCPRGRYQAYATQVWLSRLSPFARDQITDLSLLCQVWEEDCRDRNALKAYASLSQYILENVSRFKSLCLNHWSEELPVHPFSVLFRKEEVRIFVNTTHKDGKVSEFCDASSFL
;
A
#
# COMPACT_ATOMS: atom_id res chain seq x y z
N HIS A 1 1.54 -3.25 15.72
CA HIS A 1 2.64 -2.87 16.64
C HIS A 1 4.01 -3.19 16.02
N PRO A 2 5.10 -2.44 16.31
CA PRO A 2 6.47 -2.74 15.84
C PRO A 2 7.02 -4.10 16.26
N GLU A 3 6.47 -4.70 17.33
CA GLU A 3 6.87 -6.04 17.82
C GLU A 3 6.02 -7.19 17.26
N GLU A 4 4.99 -6.90 16.46
CA GLU A 4 4.12 -7.93 15.87
C GLU A 4 4.66 -8.47 14.55
N ASP A 5 4.42 -9.76 14.31
CA ASP A 5 4.71 -10.40 13.02
C ASP A 5 3.96 -9.71 11.87
N VAL A 6 4.72 -9.10 10.94
CA VAL A 6 4.17 -8.41 9.77
C VAL A 6 3.82 -9.40 8.66
N ILE A 7 2.54 -9.45 8.29
CA ILE A 7 2.05 -10.23 7.15
C ILE A 7 2.26 -9.45 5.86
N THR A 8 3.17 -9.93 5.03
CA THR A 8 3.44 -9.34 3.72
C THR A 8 2.50 -9.88 2.65
N ILE A 9 1.92 -8.97 1.85
CA ILE A 9 1.10 -9.27 0.68
C ILE A 9 1.77 -8.67 -0.57
N ASN A 10 2.24 -9.52 -1.49
CA ASN A 10 2.78 -9.05 -2.76
C ASN A 10 1.66 -8.67 -3.74
N TYR A 11 1.82 -7.51 -4.38
CA TYR A 11 0.95 -7.05 -5.44
C TYR A 11 1.73 -6.59 -6.68
N SER A 12 1.06 -6.56 -7.82
CA SER A 12 1.52 -5.96 -9.07
C SER A 12 0.57 -4.86 -9.52
N LEU A 13 1.09 -3.94 -10.32
CA LEU A 13 0.36 -2.84 -10.93
C LEU A 13 0.31 -3.06 -12.43
N GLU A 14 -0.90 -3.08 -12.98
CA GLU A 14 -1.11 -3.14 -14.41
C GLU A 14 -1.61 -1.80 -14.94
N TRP A 15 -1.09 -1.43 -16.10
CA TRP A 15 -1.26 -0.11 -16.69
C TRP A 15 -1.98 -0.24 -18.03
N PRO A 16 -3.29 -0.54 -18.03
CA PRO A 16 -4.00 -0.96 -19.24
C PRO A 16 -4.09 0.13 -20.33
N PHE A 17 -3.83 1.39 -19.96
CA PHE A 17 -3.92 2.53 -20.87
C PHE A 17 -2.56 3.12 -21.25
N LEU A 18 -1.44 2.54 -20.78
CA LEU A 18 -0.11 2.96 -21.17
C LEU A 18 0.36 2.17 -22.40
N GLU A 19 1.07 2.83 -23.31
CA GLU A 19 1.53 2.19 -24.54
C GLU A 19 2.67 1.20 -24.28
N ASN A 20 3.61 1.52 -23.38
CA ASN A 20 4.78 0.68 -23.09
C ASN A 20 5.04 0.53 -21.58
N PRO A 21 4.15 -0.15 -20.82
CA PRO A 21 4.35 -0.32 -19.39
C PRO A 21 5.48 -1.31 -19.10
N ARG A 22 6.58 -0.82 -18.55
CA ARG A 22 7.72 -1.58 -18.03
C ARG A 22 8.05 -1.08 -16.63
N ASN A 23 8.76 -1.88 -15.85
CA ASN A 23 9.22 -1.46 -14.52
C ASN A 23 10.08 -0.19 -14.58
N SER A 24 10.75 0.08 -15.71
CA SER A 24 11.55 1.29 -15.96
C SER A 24 10.78 2.48 -16.54
N THR A 25 9.53 2.30 -16.99
CA THR A 25 8.65 3.35 -17.57
C THR A 25 8.41 4.52 -16.62
N PHE A 26 8.77 4.33 -15.36
CA PHE A 26 8.49 5.23 -14.27
C PHE A 26 9.70 6.05 -13.86
N THR A 27 10.84 6.02 -14.56
CA THR A 27 11.94 6.96 -14.25
C THR A 27 11.52 8.43 -14.46
N PRO A 28 12.11 9.40 -13.75
CA PRO A 28 11.73 10.82 -13.83
C PRO A 28 11.76 11.43 -15.25
N HIS A 29 12.39 10.75 -16.21
CA HIS A 29 12.64 11.24 -17.56
C HIS A 29 11.83 10.52 -18.65
N GLN A 30 11.08 9.46 -18.32
CA GLN A 30 10.36 8.67 -19.31
C GLN A 30 8.89 9.08 -19.38
N LEU A 31 8.49 9.65 -20.52
CA LEU A 31 7.11 10.05 -20.82
C LEU A 31 6.45 8.91 -21.59
N ASP A 32 5.56 8.16 -20.95
CA ASP A 32 4.72 7.19 -21.67
C ASP A 32 3.39 7.82 -22.09
N LEU A 33 2.93 7.43 -23.27
CA LEU A 33 1.66 7.90 -23.82
C LEU A 33 0.52 7.10 -23.18
N CYS A 34 -0.56 7.82 -22.84
CA CYS A 34 -1.74 7.29 -22.19
C CYS A 34 -2.98 7.46 -23.08
N ARG A 35 -3.76 6.39 -23.18
CA ARG A 35 -5.03 6.28 -23.91
C ARG A 35 -6.25 6.19 -22.99
N CYS A 36 -6.16 6.70 -21.76
CA CYS A 36 -7.25 6.54 -20.78
C CYS A 36 -8.50 7.34 -21.19
N PRO A 37 -9.72 6.87 -20.84
CA PRO A 37 -10.97 7.46 -21.30
C PRO A 37 -11.38 8.76 -20.57
N GLN A 38 -10.60 9.23 -19.58
CA GLN A 38 -11.01 10.29 -18.64
C GLN A 38 -10.82 11.74 -19.12
N GLN A 39 -10.27 12.00 -20.30
CA GLN A 39 -10.18 13.37 -20.82
C GLN A 39 -11.13 13.61 -22.00
N GLN A 40 -11.94 14.68 -21.90
CA GLN A 40 -12.54 15.31 -23.07
C GLN A 40 -11.44 15.58 -24.11
N PRO A 41 -11.75 15.41 -25.41
CA PRO A 41 -10.76 15.65 -26.46
C PRO A 41 -10.22 17.07 -26.31
N ARG A 42 -8.93 17.20 -25.98
CA ARG A 42 -8.25 18.48 -26.15
C ARG A 42 -8.36 18.83 -27.63
N LEU A 43 -8.99 19.96 -27.90
CA LEU A 43 -9.01 20.56 -29.23
C LEU A 43 -7.55 20.70 -29.69
N SER A 44 -7.22 19.99 -30.78
CA SER A 44 -5.95 19.98 -31.51
C SER A 44 -4.77 19.18 -30.92
N ASN A 45 -4.65 17.93 -31.34
CA ASN A 45 -3.66 17.57 -32.37
C ASN A 45 -4.22 16.42 -33.23
N ILE A 46 -4.30 16.63 -34.54
CA ILE A 46 -5.20 15.93 -35.48
C ILE A 46 -4.76 14.49 -35.82
N GLN A 47 -3.85 13.86 -35.07
CA GLN A 47 -3.36 12.51 -35.41
C GLN A 47 -3.37 11.45 -34.30
N THR A 48 -3.40 11.81 -33.00
CA THR A 48 -3.55 10.81 -31.92
C THR A 48 -4.27 11.44 -30.72
N LYS A 49 -5.29 10.76 -30.17
CA LYS A 49 -5.99 11.16 -28.93
C LYS A 49 -5.15 10.92 -27.66
N ASP A 50 -3.88 10.58 -27.83
CA ASP A 50 -2.97 10.15 -26.79
C ASP A 50 -2.42 11.38 -26.04
N HIS A 51 -2.26 11.27 -24.72
CA HIS A 51 -1.67 12.32 -23.88
C HIS A 51 -0.58 11.73 -22.99
N ILE A 52 0.32 12.56 -22.49
CA ILE A 52 1.31 12.12 -21.50
C ILE A 52 0.57 11.67 -20.24
N TYR A 53 0.90 10.47 -19.74
CA TYR A 53 0.32 9.96 -18.51
C TYR A 53 0.50 10.95 -17.36
N THR A 54 -0.62 11.41 -16.80
CA THR A 54 -0.69 12.35 -15.70
C THR A 54 -1.59 11.80 -14.60
N ARG A 55 -1.05 11.63 -13.40
CA ARG A 55 -1.57 10.65 -12.42
C ARG A 55 -2.86 10.92 -11.69
N TYR A 56 -3.28 12.18 -11.67
CA TYR A 56 -4.59 12.57 -11.10
C TYR A 56 -5.62 12.83 -12.17
N ILE A 57 -5.20 12.70 -13.42
CA ILE A 57 -5.99 12.99 -14.59
C ILE A 57 -6.35 11.65 -15.26
N CYS A 58 -5.37 10.76 -15.35
CA CYS A 58 -5.51 9.43 -15.89
C CYS A 58 -6.07 8.45 -14.87
N GLN A 59 -6.64 7.37 -15.40
CA GLN A 59 -7.07 6.24 -14.59
C GLN A 59 -5.90 5.62 -13.80
N GLN A 60 -6.19 5.21 -12.58
CA GLN A 60 -5.25 4.49 -11.72
C GLN A 60 -4.93 3.10 -12.29
N PRO A 61 -3.76 2.51 -11.95
CA PRO A 61 -3.44 1.16 -12.37
C PRO A 61 -4.39 0.13 -11.75
N THR A 62 -4.55 -1.01 -12.42
CA THR A 62 -5.23 -2.16 -11.85
C THR A 62 -4.29 -2.87 -10.86
N VAL A 63 -4.72 -3.00 -9.61
CA VAL A 63 -3.97 -3.74 -8.57
C VAL A 63 -4.32 -5.22 -8.63
N ARG A 64 -3.30 -6.06 -8.81
CA ARG A 64 -3.40 -7.52 -8.73
C ARG A 64 -2.63 -8.04 -7.54
N PHE A 65 -3.25 -8.88 -6.72
CA PHE A 65 -2.58 -9.55 -5.59
C PHE A 65 -2.11 -10.93 -6.05
N THR A 66 -0.89 -11.29 -5.69
CA THR A 66 -0.29 -12.56 -6.14
C THR A 66 -1.03 -13.73 -5.48
N PRO A 67 -1.56 -14.71 -6.24
CA PRO A 67 -2.27 -15.85 -5.67
C PRO A 67 -1.33 -16.78 -4.88
N LYS A 68 -1.92 -17.68 -4.08
CA LYS A 68 -1.18 -18.76 -3.40
C LYS A 68 -0.37 -19.56 -4.43
N GLY A 69 0.95 -19.65 -4.21
CA GLY A 69 1.88 -20.41 -5.07
C GLY A 69 2.92 -19.56 -5.79
N GLY A 70 2.74 -18.23 -5.86
CA GLY A 70 3.80 -17.33 -6.35
C GLY A 70 4.91 -17.10 -5.32
N ASP A 71 6.08 -16.70 -5.80
CA ASP A 71 7.23 -16.33 -4.95
C ASP A 71 6.84 -15.19 -3.99
N LEU A 72 7.00 -15.43 -2.69
CA LEU A 72 6.79 -14.43 -1.65
C LEU A 72 8.07 -13.62 -1.49
N TRP A 73 8.00 -12.35 -1.87
CA TRP A 73 9.11 -11.42 -1.72
C TRP A 73 8.91 -10.56 -0.48
N LEU A 74 9.91 -10.53 0.38
CA LEU A 74 9.94 -9.75 1.61
C LEU A 74 10.95 -8.61 1.46
N LEU A 75 10.69 -7.48 2.11
CA LEU A 75 11.64 -6.39 2.19
C LEU A 75 12.83 -6.83 3.06
N GLN A 76 14.03 -6.91 2.46
CA GLN A 76 15.26 -7.14 3.19
C GLN A 76 15.82 -5.82 3.72
N ALA A 77 15.94 -4.84 2.83
CA ALA A 77 16.38 -3.49 3.15
C ALA A 77 15.88 -2.53 2.07
N PRO A 78 15.52 -1.29 2.40
CA PRO A 78 15.40 -0.23 1.40
C PRO A 78 16.79 0.29 1.02
N ASN A 79 16.94 0.73 -0.23
CA ASN A 79 18.20 1.19 -0.82
C ASN A 79 17.93 2.35 -1.79
N GLY A 80 17.60 3.51 -1.24
CA GLY A 80 17.32 4.73 -2.01
C GLY A 80 16.17 4.54 -2.99
N VAL A 81 16.47 4.63 -4.29
CA VAL A 81 15.51 4.44 -5.39
C VAL A 81 15.10 2.99 -5.63
N LEU A 82 15.65 2.02 -4.87
CA LEU A 82 15.32 0.60 -4.97
C LEU A 82 15.10 -0.01 -3.59
N ASN A 83 14.10 -0.87 -3.45
CA ASN A 83 13.99 -1.84 -2.37
C ASN A 83 14.82 -3.08 -2.70
N ILE A 84 15.65 -3.52 -1.77
CA ILE A 84 16.27 -4.85 -1.79
C ILE A 84 15.22 -5.83 -1.26
N LEU A 85 14.64 -6.58 -2.18
CA LEU A 85 13.73 -7.68 -1.85
C LEU A 85 14.48 -9.00 -1.81
N ARG A 86 14.05 -9.90 -0.93
CA ARG A 86 14.53 -11.27 -0.87
C ARG A 86 13.38 -12.26 -0.92
N PRO A 87 13.61 -13.50 -1.41
CA PRO A 87 12.64 -14.56 -1.22
C PRO A 87 12.42 -14.82 0.27
N ALA A 88 11.19 -15.18 0.63
CA ALA A 88 10.85 -15.65 1.97
C ALA A 88 11.64 -16.92 2.29
N SER A 89 12.20 -16.97 3.49
CA SER A 89 12.84 -18.16 4.05
C SER A 89 11.82 -19.27 4.28
N LYS A 90 12.31 -20.51 4.44
CA LYS A 90 11.45 -21.66 4.77
C LYS A 90 10.62 -21.40 6.04
N LEU A 91 11.21 -20.78 7.07
CA LEU A 91 10.49 -20.47 8.31
C LEU A 91 9.37 -19.45 8.08
N GLU A 92 9.60 -18.40 7.31
CA GLU A 92 8.57 -17.39 6.98
C GLU A 92 7.45 -17.98 6.13
N LEU A 93 7.78 -18.89 5.19
CA LEU A 93 6.78 -19.64 4.42
C LEU A 93 5.97 -20.60 5.29
N LEU A 94 6.58 -21.22 6.31
CA LEU A 94 5.90 -22.12 7.26
C LEU A 94 4.98 -21.37 8.22
N ARG A 95 5.34 -20.14 8.60
CA ARG A 95 4.50 -19.23 9.40
C ARG A 95 3.29 -18.70 8.63
N ARG A 96 3.33 -18.76 7.30
CA ARG A 96 2.15 -18.45 6.48
C ARG A 96 1.00 -19.35 6.97
N PRO A 97 -0.19 -18.79 7.26
CA PRO A 97 -1.30 -19.59 7.73
C PRO A 97 -1.60 -20.70 6.72
N ARG A 98 -1.16 -21.93 7.02
CA ARG A 98 -1.62 -23.13 6.33
C ARG A 98 -3.14 -23.28 6.49
N GLY A 99 -3.73 -22.64 7.50
CA GLY A 99 -5.16 -22.63 7.83
C GLY A 99 -6.10 -22.10 6.74
N ALA A 100 -5.64 -21.34 5.73
CA ALA A 100 -6.47 -21.08 4.55
C ALA A 100 -6.59 -22.32 3.63
N ALA A 101 -5.95 -23.44 3.96
CA ALA A 101 -6.15 -24.74 3.33
C ALA A 101 -7.15 -25.64 4.09
N ILE A 102 -7.59 -25.26 5.30
CA ILE A 102 -8.48 -26.08 6.14
C ILE A 102 -9.96 -25.67 6.03
N LEU A 103 -10.29 -24.61 5.29
CA LEU A 103 -11.68 -24.22 5.07
C LEU A 103 -12.12 -24.46 3.61
N GLN A 104 -11.99 -25.71 3.15
CA GLN A 104 -12.68 -26.23 1.96
C GLN A 104 -13.89 -27.09 2.36
N VAL A 105 -14.56 -26.73 3.46
CA VAL A 105 -15.67 -27.55 3.99
C VAL A 105 -17.02 -27.02 3.51
N ASN A 106 -17.22 -25.69 3.55
CA ASN A 106 -18.45 -25.03 3.11
C ASN A 106 -18.19 -23.51 2.86
N LYS A 107 -18.75 -22.93 1.79
CA LYS A 107 -18.57 -21.50 1.44
C LYS A 107 -19.07 -20.55 2.53
N ILE A 108 -20.14 -20.90 3.23
CA ILE A 108 -20.74 -20.09 4.31
C ILE A 108 -19.80 -20.11 5.51
N ILE A 109 -19.36 -21.29 5.97
CA ILE A 109 -18.40 -21.43 7.06
C ILE A 109 -17.07 -20.73 6.72
N TYR A 110 -16.63 -20.81 5.47
CA TYR A 110 -15.46 -20.06 5.00
C TYR A 110 -15.67 -18.54 5.09
N GLN A 111 -16.82 -18.02 4.65
CA GLN A 111 -17.14 -16.60 4.71
C GLN A 111 -17.30 -16.08 6.15
N GLU A 112 -17.79 -16.92 7.07
CA GLU A 112 -17.89 -16.60 8.49
C GLU A 112 -16.54 -16.65 9.21
N ALA A 113 -15.70 -17.64 8.87
CA ALA A 113 -14.41 -17.86 9.54
C ALA A 113 -13.25 -17.01 8.97
N LEU A 114 -13.27 -16.70 7.66
CA LEU A 114 -12.24 -15.90 6.99
C LEU A 114 -11.99 -14.53 7.65
N PRO A 115 -13.02 -13.75 8.06
CA PRO A 115 -12.87 -12.53 8.84
C PRO A 115 -11.92 -12.67 10.03
N PHE A 116 -12.09 -13.72 10.83
CA PHE A 116 -11.28 -13.95 12.03
C PHE A 116 -9.81 -14.24 11.71
N LEU A 117 -9.50 -14.66 10.48
CA LEU A 117 -8.11 -14.82 10.02
C LEU A 117 -7.39 -13.47 9.80
N TYR A 118 -8.10 -12.35 9.82
CA TYR A 118 -7.49 -11.03 9.72
C TYR A 118 -7.18 -10.39 11.07
N GLY A 119 -7.85 -10.82 12.13
CA GLY A 119 -7.67 -10.28 13.49
C GLY A 119 -6.27 -10.49 14.05
N GLY A 120 -5.78 -9.49 14.79
CA GLY A 120 -4.50 -9.55 15.51
C GLY A 120 -3.28 -9.67 14.59
N ARG A 121 -3.35 -9.05 13.40
CA ARG A 121 -2.29 -9.11 12.39
C ARG A 121 -2.03 -7.72 11.83
N ASN A 122 -0.76 -7.49 11.53
CA ASN A 122 -0.27 -6.28 10.90
C ASN A 122 0.04 -6.55 9.42
N PHE A 123 -0.59 -5.83 8.49
CA PHE A 123 -0.44 -6.08 7.05
C PHE A 123 0.46 -5.06 6.36
N LEU A 124 1.37 -5.56 5.52
CA LEU A 124 2.26 -4.76 4.67
C LEU A 124 2.16 -5.19 3.21
N PHE A 125 1.96 -4.25 2.30
CA PHE A 125 1.82 -4.52 0.87
C PHE A 125 3.12 -4.19 0.12
N LEU A 126 3.66 -5.11 -0.68
CA LEU A 126 4.91 -4.89 -1.41
C LEU A 126 4.76 -5.12 -2.91
N THR A 127 5.37 -4.26 -3.71
CA THR A 127 5.42 -4.41 -5.17
C THR A 127 6.82 -4.15 -5.71
N GLY A 128 7.40 -5.17 -6.37
CA GLY A 128 8.66 -5.06 -7.10
C GLY A 128 9.85 -4.48 -6.31
N PRO A 129 11.01 -4.35 -6.97
CA PRO A 129 12.19 -3.74 -6.35
C PRO A 129 12.09 -2.22 -6.27
N CYS A 130 11.01 -1.58 -6.74
CA CYS A 130 10.93 -0.12 -6.76
C CYS A 130 10.05 0.38 -5.60
N PRO A 131 10.52 1.34 -4.80
CA PRO A 131 9.77 1.93 -3.71
C PRO A 131 8.56 2.70 -4.24
N ARG A 132 7.36 2.30 -3.82
CA ARG A 132 6.09 2.84 -4.32
C ARG A 132 5.14 3.21 -3.20
N GLY A 133 5.50 4.19 -2.35
CA GLY A 133 4.72 4.59 -1.17
C GLY A 133 3.24 4.87 -1.46
N ARG A 134 2.92 5.64 -2.50
CA ARG A 134 1.55 5.99 -2.90
C ARG A 134 0.81 4.78 -3.41
N TYR A 135 1.48 3.93 -4.18
CA TYR A 135 0.81 2.78 -4.78
C TYR A 135 0.64 1.68 -3.76
N GLN A 136 1.49 1.65 -2.73
CA GLN A 136 1.28 0.83 -1.57
C GLN A 136 0.05 1.34 -0.83
N ALA A 137 -0.06 2.64 -0.54
CA ALA A 137 -1.25 3.21 0.08
C ALA A 137 -2.53 2.93 -0.76
N TYR A 138 -2.44 3.12 -2.07
CA TYR A 138 -3.53 2.81 -3.01
C TYR A 138 -3.87 1.32 -3.05
N ALA A 139 -2.87 0.43 -3.10
CA ALA A 139 -3.08 -1.01 -3.10
C ALA A 139 -3.69 -1.49 -1.77
N THR A 140 -3.26 -0.92 -0.64
CA THR A 140 -3.87 -1.14 0.67
C THR A 140 -5.34 -0.73 0.66
N GLN A 141 -5.67 0.46 0.14
CA GLN A 141 -7.06 0.92 0.01
C GLN A 141 -7.89 -0.02 -0.87
N VAL A 142 -7.38 -0.40 -2.05
CA VAL A 142 -8.04 -1.34 -2.97
C VAL A 142 -8.22 -2.72 -2.34
N TRP A 143 -7.27 -3.17 -1.53
CA TRP A 143 -7.40 -4.43 -0.80
C TRP A 143 -8.52 -4.35 0.24
N LEU A 144 -8.50 -3.32 1.10
CA LEU A 144 -9.53 -3.11 2.11
C LEU A 144 -10.92 -3.02 1.49
N SER A 145 -11.06 -2.34 0.34
CA SER A 145 -12.33 -2.19 -0.36
C SER A 145 -12.88 -3.49 -0.95
N ARG A 146 -12.02 -4.47 -1.23
CA ARG A 146 -12.42 -5.81 -1.70
C ARG A 146 -12.85 -6.74 -0.56
N LEU A 147 -12.53 -6.41 0.69
CA LEU A 147 -12.98 -7.18 1.85
C LEU A 147 -14.46 -6.91 2.13
N SER A 148 -15.17 -7.94 2.62
CA SER A 148 -16.49 -7.73 3.22
C SER A 148 -16.40 -6.81 4.43
N PRO A 149 -17.46 -6.07 4.80
CA PRO A 149 -17.44 -5.20 5.98
C PRO A 149 -16.98 -5.94 7.24
N PHE A 150 -17.49 -7.15 7.46
CA PHE A 150 -17.13 -7.95 8.62
C PHE A 150 -15.65 -8.39 8.64
N ALA A 151 -15.07 -8.74 7.49
CA ALA A 151 -13.63 -9.04 7.37
C ALA A 151 -12.77 -7.80 7.59
N ARG A 152 -13.20 -6.67 7.02
CA ARG A 152 -12.53 -5.38 7.15
C ARG A 152 -12.51 -4.90 8.60
N ASP A 153 -13.58 -5.14 9.36
CA ASP A 153 -13.66 -4.83 10.78
C ASP A 153 -12.69 -5.64 11.65
N GLN A 154 -12.19 -6.77 11.17
CA GLN A 154 -11.14 -7.51 11.90
C GLN A 154 -9.74 -6.94 11.66
N ILE A 155 -9.57 -5.97 10.77
CA ILE A 155 -8.29 -5.31 10.52
C ILE A 155 -8.04 -4.25 11.59
N THR A 156 -7.07 -4.52 12.46
CA THR A 156 -6.66 -3.62 13.54
C THR A 156 -5.37 -2.89 13.24
N ASP A 157 -4.46 -3.48 12.46
CA ASP A 157 -3.09 -2.99 12.30
C ASP A 157 -2.65 -2.98 10.84
N LEU A 158 -2.03 -1.89 10.42
CA LEU A 158 -1.45 -1.75 9.08
C LEU A 158 -0.02 -1.21 9.16
N SER A 159 0.81 -1.63 8.22
CA SER A 159 2.15 -1.10 8.02
C SER A 159 2.29 -0.49 6.63
N LEU A 160 2.96 0.66 6.57
CA LEU A 160 3.30 1.34 5.33
C LEU A 160 4.79 1.68 5.30
N LEU A 161 5.35 1.70 4.10
CA LEU A 161 6.65 2.25 3.78
C LEU A 161 6.44 3.67 3.26
N CYS A 162 6.95 4.64 4.00
CA CYS A 162 6.96 6.05 3.64
C CYS A 162 8.38 6.41 3.19
N GLN A 163 8.52 6.80 1.92
CA GLN A 163 9.81 7.07 1.31
C GLN A 163 9.66 8.05 0.16
N VAL A 164 10.65 8.92 0.01
CA VAL A 164 10.83 9.77 -1.18
C VAL A 164 11.30 8.93 -2.37
N TRP A 165 11.32 9.52 -3.56
CA TRP A 165 11.70 8.85 -4.82
C TRP A 165 10.70 7.80 -5.30
N GLU A 166 9.41 8.12 -5.21
CA GLU A 166 8.44 7.43 -6.04
C GLU A 166 8.79 7.74 -7.48
N GLU A 167 9.24 6.72 -8.22
CA GLU A 167 9.94 6.86 -9.50
C GLU A 167 9.30 7.90 -10.41
N ASP A 168 7.98 7.88 -10.42
CA ASP A 168 7.18 8.63 -11.34
C ASP A 168 6.59 9.86 -10.59
N CYS A 169 6.52 9.88 -9.25
CA CYS A 169 5.63 10.74 -8.46
C CYS A 169 6.37 11.83 -7.70
N ARG A 170 5.80 13.05 -7.70
CA ARG A 170 6.28 14.09 -6.80
C ARG A 170 5.86 13.75 -5.37
N ASP A 171 6.68 14.05 -4.37
CA ASP A 171 6.36 13.72 -2.97
C ASP A 171 5.01 14.28 -2.50
N ARG A 172 4.65 15.49 -2.95
CA ARG A 172 3.34 16.12 -2.69
C ARG A 172 2.13 15.29 -3.15
N ASN A 173 2.34 14.41 -4.12
CA ASN A 173 1.31 13.53 -4.66
C ASN A 173 1.14 12.28 -3.79
N ALA A 174 2.21 11.77 -3.18
CA ALA A 174 2.12 10.72 -2.18
C ALA A 174 1.20 11.14 -1.01
N LEU A 175 1.27 12.42 -0.60
CA LEU A 175 0.40 12.99 0.43
C LEU A 175 -1.09 12.83 0.12
N LYS A 176 -1.50 12.99 -1.15
CA LYS A 176 -2.90 12.80 -1.55
C LYS A 176 -3.34 11.34 -1.43
N ALA A 177 -2.45 10.40 -1.74
CA ALA A 177 -2.73 8.97 -1.58
C ALA A 177 -2.80 8.60 -0.08
N TYR A 178 -1.94 9.18 0.74
CA TYR A 178 -1.98 9.00 2.20
C TYR A 178 -3.26 9.58 2.80
N ALA A 179 -3.68 10.77 2.37
CA ALA A 179 -4.95 11.37 2.77
C ALA A 179 -6.16 10.51 2.33
N SER A 180 -6.15 9.99 1.10
CA SER A 180 -7.21 9.08 0.62
C SER A 180 -7.29 7.81 1.45
N LEU A 181 -6.14 7.18 1.73
CA LEU A 181 -6.11 5.98 2.55
C LEU A 181 -6.52 6.26 4.00
N SER A 182 -6.03 7.35 4.61
CA SER A 182 -6.36 7.69 6.00
C SER A 182 -7.85 7.98 6.16
N GLN A 183 -8.45 8.72 5.23
CA GLN A 183 -9.89 8.94 5.21
C GLN A 183 -10.66 7.62 5.01
N TYR A 184 -10.21 6.77 4.09
CA TYR A 184 -10.84 5.47 3.87
C TYR A 184 -10.82 4.59 5.14
N ILE A 185 -9.68 4.50 5.82
CA ILE A 185 -9.53 3.76 7.09
C ILE A 185 -10.50 4.32 8.14
N LEU A 186 -10.54 5.65 8.28
CA LEU A 186 -11.40 6.32 9.25
C LEU A 186 -12.87 5.95 9.06
N GLU A 187 -13.34 5.95 7.82
CA GLU A 187 -14.73 5.69 7.45
C GLU A 187 -15.10 4.20 7.44
N ASN A 188 -14.17 3.33 7.05
CA ASN A 188 -14.50 1.96 6.65
C ASN A 188 -13.89 0.87 7.53
N VAL A 189 -12.87 1.17 8.34
CA VAL A 189 -12.19 0.17 9.18
C VAL A 189 -12.51 0.50 10.64
N SER A 190 -13.64 -0.03 11.13
CA SER A 190 -14.21 0.41 12.40
C SER A 190 -13.27 0.18 13.58
N ARG A 191 -12.67 -1.01 13.66
CA ARG A 191 -11.77 -1.44 14.76
C ARG A 191 -10.30 -1.14 14.52
N PHE A 192 -9.97 -0.20 13.65
CA PHE A 192 -8.57 0.17 13.41
C PHE A 192 -7.91 0.67 14.71
N LYS A 193 -6.70 0.20 15.01
CA LYS A 193 -5.97 0.48 16.25
C LYS A 193 -4.58 1.05 16.02
N SER A 194 -3.81 0.51 15.08
CA SER A 194 -2.46 1.01 14.86
C SER A 194 -2.04 1.12 13.40
N LEU A 195 -1.31 2.21 13.12
CA LEU A 195 -0.61 2.42 11.87
C LEU A 195 0.89 2.48 12.14
N CYS A 196 1.64 1.54 11.56
CA CYS A 196 3.10 1.53 11.62
C CYS A 196 3.67 2.13 10.33
N LEU A 197 4.21 3.34 10.42
CA LEU A 197 4.87 4.05 9.34
C LEU A 197 6.37 3.79 9.42
N ASN A 198 6.89 3.01 8.48
CA ASN A 198 8.33 2.85 8.32
C ASN A 198 8.81 3.99 7.44
N HIS A 199 9.40 5.00 8.07
CA HIS A 199 9.79 6.27 7.47
C HIS A 199 11.26 6.24 7.13
N TRP A 200 11.56 6.17 5.84
CA TRP A 200 12.91 5.90 5.35
C TRP A 200 13.64 7.15 4.80
N SER A 201 12.99 8.32 4.83
CA SER A 201 13.59 9.62 4.50
C SER A 201 12.89 10.74 5.25
N GLU A 202 13.66 11.58 5.93
CA GLU A 202 13.18 12.73 6.73
C GLU A 202 12.34 13.73 5.92
N GLU A 203 12.39 13.66 4.59
CA GLU A 203 11.79 14.65 3.69
C GLU A 203 10.32 14.38 3.35
N LEU A 204 9.78 13.16 3.54
CA LEU A 204 8.38 12.87 3.17
C LEU A 204 7.42 13.14 4.33
N PRO A 205 6.51 14.13 4.25
CA PRO A 205 5.56 14.38 5.33
C PRO A 205 4.56 13.22 5.49
N VAL A 206 4.31 12.81 6.74
CA VAL A 206 3.29 11.78 7.07
C VAL A 206 2.07 12.34 7.79
N HIS A 207 2.00 13.66 7.94
CA HIS A 207 0.87 14.37 8.57
C HIS A 207 -0.53 14.04 8.03
N PRO A 208 -0.76 13.58 6.77
CA PRO A 208 -2.10 13.18 6.34
C PRO A 208 -2.72 12.05 7.16
N PHE A 209 -1.91 11.28 7.90
CA PHE A 209 -2.40 10.24 8.80
C PHE A 209 -2.88 10.76 10.15
N SER A 210 -2.65 12.05 10.48
CA SER A 210 -3.13 12.67 11.74
C SER A 210 -4.65 12.58 11.91
N VAL A 211 -5.40 12.49 10.80
CA VAL A 211 -6.86 12.34 10.82
C VAL A 211 -7.32 11.04 11.48
N LEU A 212 -6.45 10.02 11.57
CA LEU A 212 -6.77 8.74 12.18
C LEU A 212 -6.98 8.86 13.69
N PHE A 213 -6.40 9.87 14.35
CA PHE A 213 -6.62 10.17 15.77
C PHE A 213 -8.05 10.64 16.10
N ARG A 214 -8.91 10.81 15.08
CA ARG A 214 -10.36 10.98 15.30
C ARG A 214 -11.03 9.71 15.82
N LYS A 215 -10.40 8.54 15.65
CA LYS A 215 -10.79 7.31 16.34
C LYS A 215 -10.08 7.26 17.69
N GLU A 216 -10.85 7.07 18.74
CA GLU A 216 -10.29 6.86 20.08
C GLU A 216 -9.31 5.68 20.07
N GLU A 217 -8.24 5.80 20.86
CA GLU A 217 -7.21 4.78 21.05
C GLU A 217 -6.34 4.42 19.84
N VAL A 218 -6.51 5.09 18.69
CA VAL A 218 -5.61 4.88 17.55
C VAL A 218 -4.21 5.40 17.87
N ARG A 219 -3.20 4.57 17.58
CA ARG A 219 -1.78 4.89 17.74
C ARG A 219 -1.08 4.88 16.40
N ILE A 220 -0.19 5.84 16.18
CA ILE A 220 0.69 5.85 15.02
C ILE A 220 2.11 5.63 15.51
N PHE A 221 2.76 4.60 14.98
CA PHE A 221 4.16 4.30 15.24
C PHE A 221 4.98 4.76 14.04
N VAL A 222 5.95 5.64 14.24
CA VAL A 222 6.88 6.06 13.18
C VAL A 222 8.24 5.46 13.48
N ASN A 223 8.68 4.56 12.61
CA ASN A 223 10.01 3.98 12.67
C ASN A 223 10.93 4.72 11.70
N THR A 224 11.83 5.55 12.22
CA THR A 224 12.84 6.27 11.43
C THR A 224 14.10 5.42 11.34
N THR A 225 14.07 4.49 10.41
CA THR A 225 15.10 3.47 10.22
C THR A 225 16.42 4.00 9.68
N HIS A 226 16.49 5.28 9.29
CA HIS A 226 17.74 5.94 8.87
C HIS A 226 18.62 6.39 10.06
N LYS A 227 18.11 6.37 11.31
CA LYS A 227 18.78 6.85 12.52
C LYS A 227 18.52 5.91 13.72
N ASP A 228 19.07 4.71 13.72
CA ASP A 228 19.12 3.82 14.90
C ASP A 228 17.88 2.98 15.22
N GLY A 229 16.91 2.87 14.29
CA GLY A 229 15.71 2.05 14.49
C GLY A 229 14.79 2.57 15.60
N LYS A 230 14.88 3.88 15.88
CA LYS A 230 14.03 4.53 16.87
C LYS A 230 12.57 4.52 16.39
N VAL A 231 11.71 3.93 17.21
CA VAL A 231 10.27 3.98 17.02
C VAL A 231 9.69 5.06 17.92
N SER A 232 9.05 6.05 17.31
CA SER A 232 8.25 7.06 18.01
C SER A 232 6.79 6.63 18.00
N GLU A 233 6.16 6.61 19.16
CA GLU A 233 4.71 6.38 19.31
C GLU A 233 3.99 7.72 19.46
N PHE A 234 2.90 7.88 18.73
CA PHE A 234 2.03 9.05 18.77
C PHE A 234 0.61 8.61 19.07
N CYS A 235 -0.03 9.30 20.01
CA CYS A 235 -1.39 9.01 20.49
C CYS A 235 -2.39 10.13 20.16
N ASP A 236 -1.94 11.24 19.59
CA ASP A 236 -2.77 12.39 19.27
C ASP A 236 -2.20 13.18 18.08
N ALA A 237 -3.05 14.00 17.46
CA ALA A 237 -2.66 14.77 16.28
C ALA A 237 -1.64 15.87 16.59
N SER A 238 -1.63 16.45 17.80
CA SER A 238 -0.75 17.57 18.13
C SER A 238 0.70 17.14 18.34
N SER A 239 0.92 15.94 18.88
CA SER A 239 2.26 15.36 19.01
C SER A 239 2.81 14.80 17.70
N PHE A 240 1.94 14.46 16.74
CA PHE A 240 2.31 13.86 15.45
C PHE A 240 2.63 14.88 14.33
N LEU A 241 2.07 16.09 14.41
CA LEU A 241 2.23 17.17 13.41
C LEU A 241 3.52 17.97 13.63
#